data_AF-X1VMD7-F1
#
_entry.id   AF-X1VMD7-F1
#
_cell.length_a   1.000
_cell.length_b   1.000
_cell.length_c   1.000
_cell.angle_alpha   90.00
_cell.angle_beta   90.00
_cell.angle_gamma   90.00
#
_symmetry.space_group_name_H-M   'P 1'
#
loop_
_entity.id
_entity.type
_entity.pdbx_description
1 polymer ?
#
loop_
_entity_poly.entity_id
_entity_poly.type
_entity_poly.pdbx_seq_one_letter_code
_entity_poly.pdbx_strand_id
1 'polypeptide(L)' 'LGTISFAMSGSFAAMQKRFDPFGVLIIAFVTSVGGGTVRDLLLDVPVFWMHDLLAVSLIFFTAIFTMIFKLI' A
#
# COMPACT_ATOMS: atom_id res chain seq x y z
N LEU A 1 10.80 -2.02 3.76
CA LEU A 1 10.80 -0.58 4.11
C LEU A 1 10.03 0.25 3.10
N GLY A 2 10.42 0.25 1.81
CA GLY A 2 9.69 1.01 0.77
C GLY A 2 8.17 0.74 0.75
N THR A 3 7.75 -0.52 0.82
CA THR A 3 6.33 -0.91 0.89
C THR A 3 5.58 -0.24 2.04
N ILE A 4 6.19 -0.13 3.22
CA ILE A 4 5.57 0.51 4.40
C ILE A 4 5.46 2.02 4.16
N SER A 5 6.55 2.65 3.71
CA SER A 5 6.59 4.10 3.45
C SER A 5 5.55 4.51 2.39
N PHE A 6 5.40 3.72 1.32
CA PHE A 6 4.40 3.96 0.29
C PHE A 6 2.97 3.67 0.77
N ALA A 7 2.74 2.63 1.58
CA ALA A 7 1.43 2.34 2.16
C ALA A 7 0.96 3.49 3.06
N MET A 8 1.84 3.99 3.93
CA MET A 8 1.56 5.16 4.77
C MET A 8 1.27 6.40 3.92
N SER A 9 2.12 6.69 2.92
CA SER A 9 1.95 7.85 2.04
C SER A 9 0.62 7.80 1.28
N GLY A 10 0.29 6.66 0.66
CA GLY A 10 -0.99 6.47 -0.04
C GLY A 10 -2.18 6.58 0.90
N SER A 11 -2.08 6.02 2.12
CA SER A 11 -3.11 6.13 3.15
C SER A 11 -3.36 7.60 3.52
N PHE A 12 -2.30 8.36 3.83
CA PHE A 12 -2.42 9.77 4.17
C PHE A 12 -3.00 10.60 3.03
N ALA A 13 -2.57 10.36 1.78
CA ALA A 13 -3.08 11.06 0.61
C ALA A 13 -4.58 10.80 0.40
N ALA A 14 -5.02 9.55 0.51
CA ALA A 14 -6.43 9.17 0.40
C ALA A 14 -7.30 9.79 1.52
N MET A 15 -6.80 9.78 2.75
CA MET A 15 -7.49 10.40 3.89
C MET A 15 -7.60 11.93 3.73
N GLN A 16 -6.59 12.60 3.16
CA GLN A 16 -6.67 14.04 2.86
C GLN A 16 -7.75 14.35 1.81
N LYS A 17 -7.99 13.43 0.89
CA LYS A 17 -9.08 13.49 -0.09
C LYS A 17 -10.43 13.03 0.45
N ARG A 18 -10.51 12.72 1.75
CA ARG A 18 -11.72 12.26 2.45
C ARG A 18 -12.36 11.01 1.82
N PHE A 19 -11.53 10.10 1.30
CA PHE A 19 -12.02 8.77 0.94
C PHE A 19 -12.45 7.99 2.19
N ASP A 20 -13.41 7.10 2.00
CA ASP A 20 -13.84 6.16 3.02
C ASP A 20 -12.73 5.11 3.31
N PRO A 21 -12.81 4.36 4.41
CA PRO A 21 -11.75 3.42 4.79
C PRO A 21 -11.41 2.42 3.69
N PHE A 22 -12.40 1.92 2.94
CA PHE A 22 -12.12 0.99 1.85
C PHE A 22 -11.35 1.66 0.71
N GLY A 23 -11.74 2.88 0.34
CA GLY A 23 -11.00 3.71 -0.62
C GLY A 23 -9.54 3.96 -0.20
N VAL A 24 -9.30 4.26 1.09
CA VAL A 24 -7.94 4.45 1.61
C VAL A 24 -7.11 3.17 1.53
N LEU A 25 -7.68 1.99 1.83
CA LEU A 25 -6.99 0.71 1.69
C LEU A 25 -6.57 0.44 0.23
N ILE A 26 -7.45 0.73 -0.72
CA ILE A 26 -7.15 0.57 -2.16
C ILE A 26 -5.99 1.49 -2.57
N ILE A 27 -6.03 2.78 -2.21
CA ILE A 27 -4.97 3.72 -2.59
C ILE A 27 -3.65 3.36 -1.93
N ALA A 28 -3.66 2.96 -0.65
CA ALA A 28 -2.47 2.47 0.04
C ALA A 28 -1.88 1.23 -0.67
N PHE A 29 -2.74 0.30 -1.07
CA PHE A 29 -2.35 -0.90 -1.80
C PHE A 29 -1.69 -0.58 -3.14
N VAL A 30 -2.39 0.15 -4.01
CA VAL A 30 -1.90 0.51 -5.36
C VAL A 30 -0.59 1.29 -5.28
N THR A 31 -0.49 2.24 -4.35
CA THR A 31 0.72 3.04 -4.17
C THR A 31 1.91 2.19 -3.73
N SER A 32 1.68 1.17 -2.90
CA SER A 32 2.73 0.28 -2.38
C SER A 32 3.22 -0.74 -3.39
N VAL A 33 2.31 -1.31 -4.18
CA VAL A 33 2.66 -2.37 -5.15
C VAL A 33 3.06 -1.81 -6.51
N GLY A 34 2.65 -0.59 -6.86
CA GLY A 34 2.82 -0.02 -8.20
C GLY A 34 4.27 0.00 -8.67
N GLY A 35 5.19 0.54 -7.87
CA GLY A 35 6.62 0.60 -8.24
C GLY A 35 7.27 -0.78 -8.38
N GLY A 36 6.96 -1.70 -7.46
CA GLY A 36 7.46 -3.07 -7.53
C GLY A 36 6.91 -3.84 -8.72
N THR A 37 5.62 -3.66 -9.04
CA THR A 37 4.98 -4.27 -10.21
C THR A 37 5.63 -3.77 -11.50
N VAL A 38 5.83 -2.46 -11.65
CA VAL A 38 6.49 -1.88 -12.84
C VAL A 38 7.93 -2.42 -12.96
N ARG A 39 8.69 -2.46 -11.86
CA ARG A 39 10.03 -3.04 -11.85
C ARG A 39 10.02 -4.50 -12.31
N ASP A 40 9.12 -5.31 -11.78
CA ASP A 40 9.07 -6.75 -12.07
C ASP A 40 8.69 -7.00 -13.54
N LEU A 41 7.77 -6.20 -14.09
CA LEU A 41 7.43 -6.22 -15.52
C LEU A 41 8.61 -5.82 -16.42
N LEU A 42 9.39 -4.81 -16.03
CA LEU A 42 10.57 -4.37 -16.79
C LEU A 42 11.72 -5.39 -16.76
N LEU A 43 11.80 -6.19 -15.69
CA LEU A 43 12.80 -7.23 -15.52
C LEU A 43 12.33 -8.60 -16.03
N ASP A 44 11.09 -8.71 -16.51
CA ASP A 44 10.44 -9.96 -16.95
C ASP A 44 10.49 -11.06 -15.86
N VAL A 45 10.21 -10.67 -14.62
CA VAL A 45 10.15 -11.59 -13.46
C VAL A 45 8.74 -11.60 -12.85
N PRO A 46 8.36 -12.66 -12.11
CA PRO A 46 7.06 -12.73 -11.47
C PRO A 46 6.82 -11.57 -10.49
N VAL A 47 5.60 -11.03 -10.51
CA VAL A 47 5.21 -9.89 -9.69
C VAL A 47 5.24 -10.25 -8.19
N PHE A 48 6.06 -9.53 -7.42
CA PHE A 48 6.42 -9.93 -6.06
C PHE A 48 5.21 -10.14 -5.12
N TRP A 49 4.23 -9.23 -5.15
CA TRP A 49 3.10 -9.25 -4.21
C TRP A 49 2.10 -10.37 -4.50
N MET A 50 2.15 -10.98 -5.69
CA MET A 50 1.29 -12.12 -6.04
C MET A 50 1.81 -13.43 -5.42
N HIS A 51 3.09 -13.49 -5.06
CA HIS A 51 3.72 -14.67 -4.48
C HIS A 51 4.10 -14.49 -3.00
N ASP A 52 4.09 -13.25 -2.50
CA ASP A 52 4.45 -12.92 -1.13
C ASP A 52 3.23 -12.40 -0.33
N LEU A 53 2.65 -13.29 0.48
CA LEU A 53 1.53 -12.95 1.36
C LEU A 53 1.95 -11.97 2.48
N LEU A 54 3.23 -11.94 2.85
CA LEU A 54 3.74 -10.99 3.83
C LEU A 54 3.69 -9.58 3.27
N ALA A 55 4.02 -9.39 1.99
CA ALA A 55 3.93 -8.08 1.35
C ALA A 55 2.50 -7.52 1.40
N VAL A 56 1.50 -8.34 1.05
CA VAL A 56 0.09 -7.95 1.04
C VAL A 56 -0.41 -7.65 2.46
N SER A 57 -0.17 -8.56 3.41
CA SER A 57 -0.61 -8.39 4.81
C SER A 57 0.00 -7.15 5.47
N LEU A 58 1.27 -6.87 5.16
CA LEU A 58 2.01 -5.73 5.69
C LEU A 58 1.51 -4.40 5.14
N ILE A 59 1.03 -4.34 3.89
CA ILE A 59 0.36 -3.15 3.34
C ILE A 59 -0.95 -2.87 4.08
N PHE A 60 -1.81 -3.89 4.24
CA PHE A 60 -3.08 -3.72 4.95
C PHE A 60 -2.88 -3.35 6.42
N PHE A 61 -1.95 -4.02 7.11
CA PHE A 61 -1.62 -3.70 8.49
C PHE A 61 -1.12 -2.25 8.64
N THR A 62 -0.23 -1.81 7.74
CA THR A 62 0.29 -0.44 7.74
C THR A 62 -0.81 0.58 7.46
N ALA A 63 -1.70 0.30 6.50
CA ALA A 63 -2.80 1.21 6.16
C ALA A 63 -3.79 1.37 7.32
N ILE A 64 -4.19 0.26 7.95
CA ILE A 64 -5.07 0.26 9.13
C ILE A 64 -4.40 0.99 10.29
N PHE A 65 -3.12 0.69 10.56
CA PHE A 65 -2.36 1.38 11.60
C PHE A 65 -2.32 2.90 11.37
N THR A 66 -2.08 3.32 10.12
CA THR A 66 -2.04 4.75 9.75
C THR A 66 -3.39 5.43 9.96
N MET A 67 -4.49 4.76 9.62
CA MET A 67 -5.84 5.28 9.86
C MET A 67 -6.12 5.50 11.34
N ILE A 68 -5.80 4.50 12.18
CA ILE A 68 -6.03 4.54 13.62
C ILE A 68 -5.18 5.65 14.26
N PHE A 69 -3.90 5.74 13.87
CA PHE A 69 -2.99 6.75 14.42
C PHE A 69 -3.44 8.18 14.12
N LYS A 70 -4.08 8.43 12.97
CA LYS A 70 -4.63 9.75 12.64
C LYS A 70 -6.00 10.02 13.29
N LEU A 71 -6.65 9.00 13.84
CA LEU A 71 -7.91 9.13 14.57
C LEU A 71 -7.70 9.49 16.05
N ILE A 72 -6.55 9.11 16.61
CA ILE A 72 -6.03 9.58 17.91
C ILE A 72 -5.55 11.03 17.78
#